data_AF-A0A8X8DD59-F1
#
_entry.id   AF-A0A8X8DD59-F1
#
_cell.length_a   1.000
_cell.length_b   1.000
_cell.length_c   1.000
_cell.angle_alpha   90.00
_cell.angle_beta   90.00
_cell.angle_gamma   90.00
#
_symmetry.space_group_name_H-M   'P 1'
#
loop_
_entity.id
_entity.type
_entity.pdbx_description
1 polymer ?
#
loop_
_entity_poly.entity_id
_entity_poly.type
_entity_poly.pdbx_seq_one_letter_code
_entity_poly.pdbx_strand_id
1 'polypeptide(L)'
;MADEDHNKKYVESETAILEIMKSWLRHCIDEDSGRRGRELEKRIGQLKKGEEETEKILSELEMYAEQSFAGQRNIKEVIDMVNYLVLCLKKKIIDCDKFLKEYVLKTLNKNEEKKWGCGRLGQLNRDEKLLSVLVVEDDSYLRNLYRRLLKVSGFLNDFQMKVEIAANGKEAVDVLCGGVSLNLIIMDMDRSTCALEEIRELRALGVESNIIGYTSSTAEAPDQQKTFMEAGLNGWFQKPMTFEIISPFLSNLTNNN
;
A
#
# COMPACT_ATOMS: atom_id res chain seq x y z
N MET A 1 10.15 20.37 23.60
CA MET A 1 8.74 20.59 23.95
C MET A 1 7.84 20.75 22.74
N ALA A 2 8.01 21.75 21.86
CA ALA A 2 7.17 21.85 20.66
C ALA A 2 7.31 20.62 19.74
N ASP A 3 8.53 20.21 19.35
CA ASP A 3 8.72 19.07 18.42
C ASP A 3 8.19 17.73 18.95
N GLU A 4 8.23 17.48 20.27
CA GLU A 4 7.74 16.24 20.88
C GLU A 4 6.21 16.15 20.88
N ASP A 5 5.52 17.25 21.19
CA ASP A 5 4.05 17.30 21.16
C ASP A 5 3.49 17.19 19.73
N HIS A 6 4.18 17.78 18.74
CA HIS A 6 3.79 17.63 17.33
C HIS A 6 3.94 16.19 16.89
N ASN A 7 5.09 15.56 17.13
CA ASN A 7 5.32 14.16 16.74
C ASN A 7 4.30 13.21 17.39
N LYS A 8 3.91 13.48 18.64
CA LYS A 8 2.86 12.72 19.33
C LYS A 8 1.51 12.82 18.62
N LYS A 9 1.08 14.02 18.24
CA LYS A 9 -0.20 14.21 17.54
C LYS A 9 -0.22 13.56 16.16
N TYR A 10 0.90 13.58 15.43
CA TYR A 10 1.04 12.85 14.16
C TYR A 10 0.86 11.34 14.35
N VAL A 11 1.55 10.75 15.33
CA VAL A 11 1.47 9.31 15.62
C VAL A 11 0.05 8.92 16.06
N GLU A 12 -0.62 9.76 16.85
CA GLU A 12 -2.02 9.52 17.28
C GLU A 12 -2.98 9.52 16.09
N SER A 13 -2.88 10.53 15.21
CA SER A 13 -3.70 10.61 13.99
C SER A 13 -3.42 9.46 13.02
N GLU A 14 -2.15 9.10 12.78
CA GLU A 14 -1.75 7.95 11.95
C GLU A 14 -2.37 6.65 12.50
N THR A 15 -2.25 6.44 13.82
CA THR A 15 -2.80 5.25 14.48
C THR A 15 -4.32 5.20 14.35
N ALA A 16 -5.00 6.32 14.54
CA ALA A 16 -6.45 6.41 14.38
C ALA A 16 -6.87 6.05 12.95
N ILE A 17 -6.23 6.64 11.94
CA ILE A 17 -6.47 6.33 10.53
C ILE A 17 -6.24 4.85 10.25
N LEU A 18 -5.13 4.27 10.70
CA LEU A 18 -4.81 2.87 10.47
C LEU A 18 -5.78 1.91 11.17
N GLU A 19 -6.25 2.21 12.37
CA GLU A 19 -7.25 1.38 13.07
C GLU A 19 -8.61 1.47 12.41
N ILE A 20 -9.00 2.65 11.97
CA ILE A 20 -10.17 2.89 11.14
C ILE A 20 -10.07 2.03 9.86
N MET A 21 -8.95 2.09 9.15
CA MET A 21 -8.69 1.29 7.96
C MET A 21 -8.72 -0.22 8.22
N LYS A 22 -8.04 -0.70 9.27
CA LYS A 22 -8.07 -2.12 9.69
C LYS A 22 -9.48 -2.59 10.00
N SER A 23 -10.28 -1.74 10.65
CA SER A 23 -11.68 -2.03 10.92
C SER A 23 -12.45 -2.28 9.63
N TRP A 24 -12.17 -1.51 8.59
CA TRP A 24 -12.79 -1.72 7.28
C TRP A 24 -12.29 -2.98 6.56
N LEU A 25 -10.99 -3.31 6.64
CA LEU A 25 -10.48 -4.54 6.02
C LEU A 25 -11.26 -5.75 6.53
N ARG A 26 -11.59 -5.79 7.83
CA ARG A 26 -12.40 -6.86 8.45
C ARG A 26 -13.79 -6.99 7.83
N HIS A 27 -14.38 -5.91 7.31
CA HIS A 27 -15.73 -5.91 6.75
C HIS A 27 -15.77 -6.27 5.24
N CYS A 28 -14.65 -6.15 4.53
CA CYS A 28 -14.57 -6.47 3.09
C CYS A 28 -14.04 -7.89 2.79
N ILE A 29 -13.44 -8.61 3.75
CA ILE A 29 -12.87 -9.97 3.54
C ILE A 29 -13.94 -11.04 3.29
N ASP A 30 -15.14 -10.85 3.83
CA ASP A 30 -16.16 -11.89 3.81
C ASP A 30 -17.10 -11.69 2.63
N GLU A 31 -16.80 -12.36 1.50
CA GLU A 31 -17.54 -12.33 0.24
C GLU A 31 -18.45 -13.55 0.02
N ASP A 32 -18.64 -14.44 1.01
CA ASP A 32 -19.52 -15.60 0.79
C ASP A 32 -21.02 -15.35 1.05
N SER A 33 -21.81 -15.67 0.03
CA SER A 33 -23.23 -16.04 -0.02
C SER A 33 -24.34 -15.01 0.28
N GLY A 34 -25.04 -14.61 -0.79
CA GLY A 34 -26.50 -14.87 -0.97
C GLY A 34 -27.55 -14.22 -0.07
N ARG A 35 -27.19 -13.61 1.07
CA ARG A 35 -28.10 -12.94 2.01
C ARG A 35 -27.98 -11.40 2.02
N ARG A 36 -27.24 -10.83 1.07
CA ARG A 36 -26.39 -9.64 1.29
C ARG A 36 -26.91 -8.24 0.94
N GLY A 37 -28.13 -8.01 0.47
CA GLY A 37 -28.57 -6.63 0.14
C GLY A 37 -28.46 -5.64 1.31
N ARG A 38 -29.15 -5.93 2.42
CA ARG A 38 -29.12 -5.09 3.64
C ARG A 38 -27.77 -5.09 4.37
N GLU A 39 -27.05 -6.21 4.32
CA GLU A 39 -25.73 -6.35 4.94
C GLU A 39 -24.67 -5.54 4.19
N LEU A 40 -24.74 -5.52 2.84
CA LEU A 40 -23.87 -4.70 2.00
C LEU A 40 -24.18 -3.21 2.18
N GLU A 41 -25.45 -2.81 2.26
CA GLU A 41 -25.86 -1.43 2.58
C GLU A 41 -25.31 -0.97 3.93
N LYS A 42 -25.44 -1.80 4.98
CA LYS A 42 -24.90 -1.50 6.31
C LYS A 42 -23.38 -1.33 6.28
N ARG A 43 -22.67 -2.19 5.54
CA ARG A 43 -21.21 -2.11 5.36
C ARG A 43 -20.79 -0.86 4.60
N ILE A 44 -21.48 -0.51 3.51
CA ILE A 44 -21.27 0.74 2.77
C ILE A 44 -21.47 1.95 3.69
N GLY A 45 -22.51 1.94 4.53
CA GLY A 45 -22.73 3.00 5.52
C GLY A 45 -21.58 3.14 6.52
N GLN A 46 -21.01 2.02 6.98
CA GLN A 46 -19.83 2.02 7.85
C GLN A 46 -18.57 2.54 7.12
N LEU A 47 -18.40 2.21 5.84
CA LEU A 47 -17.29 2.71 5.03
C LEU A 47 -17.39 4.23 4.84
N LYS A 48 -18.58 4.76 4.53
CA LYS A 48 -18.80 6.22 4.38
C LYS A 48 -18.55 6.98 5.67
N LYS A 49 -19.01 6.45 6.81
CA LYS A 49 -18.73 7.06 8.12
C LYS A 49 -17.23 7.11 8.40
N GLY A 50 -16.54 6.02 8.08
CA GLY A 50 -15.11 5.96 8.24
C GLY A 50 -14.34 6.93 7.31
N GLU A 51 -14.78 7.07 6.07
CA GLU A 51 -14.26 8.06 5.12
C GLU A 51 -14.32 9.47 5.73
N GLU A 52 -15.50 9.87 6.24
CA GLU A 52 -15.72 11.16 6.89
C GLU A 52 -14.82 11.37 8.13
N GLU A 53 -14.68 10.35 8.99
CA GLU A 53 -13.78 10.41 10.15
C GLU A 53 -12.32 10.58 9.72
N THR A 54 -11.91 9.91 8.64
CA THR A 54 -10.53 9.97 8.12
C THR A 54 -10.24 11.32 7.47
N GLU A 55 -11.17 11.87 6.69
CA GLU A 55 -11.06 13.21 6.11
C GLU A 55 -10.92 14.27 7.20
N LYS A 56 -11.69 14.16 8.28
CA LYS A 56 -11.59 15.10 9.40
C LYS A 56 -10.20 15.07 10.05
N ILE A 57 -9.67 13.86 10.33
CA ILE A 57 -8.33 13.70 10.92
C ILE A 57 -7.26 14.24 9.96
N LEU A 58 -7.41 14.01 8.66
CA LEU A 58 -6.50 14.50 7.63
C LEU A 58 -6.49 16.03 7.55
N SER A 59 -7.66 16.69 7.54
CA SER A 59 -7.73 18.15 7.57
C SER A 59 -7.10 18.73 8.84
N GLU A 60 -7.28 18.08 9.99
CA GLU A 60 -6.58 18.47 11.22
C GLU A 60 -5.05 18.35 11.04
N LEU A 61 -4.56 17.23 10.51
CA LEU A 61 -3.14 17.01 10.23
C LEU A 61 -2.53 18.04 9.27
N GLU A 62 -3.22 18.36 8.19
CA GLU A 62 -2.79 19.37 7.21
C GLU A 62 -2.67 20.76 7.87
N MET A 63 -3.67 21.14 8.69
CA MET A 63 -3.60 22.38 9.47
C MET A 63 -2.41 22.41 10.43
N TYR A 64 -2.08 21.29 11.09
CA TYR A 64 -0.90 21.20 11.94
C TYR A 64 0.41 21.31 11.16
N ALA A 65 0.49 20.71 9.98
CA ALA A 65 1.68 20.78 9.12
C ALA A 65 1.96 22.20 8.61
N GLU A 66 0.91 22.96 8.33
CA GLU A 66 1.02 24.37 7.93
C GLU A 66 1.48 25.28 9.09
N GLN A 67 1.08 24.96 10.33
CA GLN A 67 1.41 25.74 11.53
C GLN A 67 2.82 25.44 12.07
N SER A 68 3.30 24.22 11.89
CA SER A 68 4.52 23.72 12.51
C SER A 68 5.63 23.59 11.47
N PHE A 69 6.26 24.73 11.14
CA PHE A 69 7.45 24.87 10.29
C PHE A 69 7.55 23.88 9.11
N ALA A 70 7.14 24.36 7.93
CA ALA A 70 7.47 23.79 6.63
C ALA A 70 8.96 23.39 6.55
N GLY A 71 9.27 22.09 6.53
CA GLY A 71 10.66 21.65 6.35
C GLY A 71 11.00 20.21 6.77
N GLN A 72 10.18 19.55 7.60
CA GLN A 72 10.43 18.14 7.92
C GLN A 72 9.94 17.24 6.77
N ARG A 73 10.88 16.75 5.95
CA ARG A 73 10.59 15.87 4.79
C ARG A 73 9.67 14.71 5.16
N ASN A 74 9.87 14.11 6.32
CA ASN A 74 9.09 12.96 6.79
C ASN A 74 7.60 13.30 7.02
N ILE A 75 7.27 14.50 7.51
CA ILE A 75 5.88 14.91 7.77
C ILE A 75 5.11 15.04 6.46
N LYS A 76 5.70 15.70 5.45
CA LYS A 76 5.07 15.85 4.14
C LYS A 76 4.78 14.48 3.52
N GLU A 77 5.75 13.56 3.59
CA GLU A 77 5.57 12.21 3.08
C GLU A 77 4.43 11.47 3.78
N VAL A 78 4.33 11.60 5.11
CA VAL A 78 3.21 11.02 5.88
C VAL A 78 1.87 11.55 5.39
N ILE A 79 1.74 12.86 5.21
CA ILE A 79 0.50 13.51 4.76
C ILE A 79 0.13 13.07 3.34
N ASP A 80 1.09 13.13 2.41
CA ASP A 80 0.88 12.71 1.02
C ASP A 80 0.44 11.24 0.94
N MET A 81 0.98 10.38 1.81
CA MET A 81 0.57 8.97 1.90
C MET A 81 -0.82 8.77 2.49
N VAL A 82 -1.16 9.46 3.57
CA VAL A 82 -2.51 9.40 4.15
C VAL A 82 -3.53 9.88 3.12
N ASN A 83 -3.22 10.96 2.39
CA ASN A 83 -4.01 11.47 1.28
C ASN A 83 -4.25 10.40 0.22
N TYR A 84 -3.19 9.68 -0.20
CA TYR A 84 -3.31 8.58 -1.16
C TYR A 84 -4.27 7.48 -0.68
N LEU A 85 -4.19 7.09 0.60
CA LEU A 85 -5.07 6.07 1.18
C LEU A 85 -6.55 6.50 1.17
N VAL A 86 -6.83 7.75 1.52
CA VAL A 86 -8.19 8.32 1.47
C VAL A 86 -8.73 8.24 0.05
N LEU A 87 -7.93 8.56 -0.96
CA LEU A 87 -8.32 8.45 -2.37
C LEU A 87 -8.61 7.00 -2.78
N CYS A 88 -7.78 6.04 -2.37
CA CYS A 88 -8.03 4.63 -2.64
C CYS A 88 -9.32 4.13 -1.99
N LEU A 89 -9.59 4.56 -0.76
CA LEU A 89 -10.83 4.22 -0.05
C LEU A 89 -12.05 4.74 -0.80
N LYS A 90 -12.05 6.04 -1.14
CA LYS A 90 -13.12 6.69 -1.91
C LYS A 90 -13.47 5.90 -3.16
N LYS A 91 -12.45 5.49 -3.90
CA LYS A 91 -12.60 4.67 -5.11
C LYS A 91 -13.28 3.32 -4.80
N LYS A 92 -12.82 2.59 -3.79
CA LYS A 92 -13.40 1.28 -3.42
C LYS A 92 -14.87 1.43 -2.97
N ILE A 93 -15.22 2.49 -2.24
CA ILE A 93 -16.61 2.79 -1.84
C ILE A 93 -17.49 3.00 -3.08
N ILE A 94 -17.03 3.79 -4.05
CA ILE A 94 -17.74 4.04 -5.31
C ILE A 94 -17.97 2.71 -6.06
N ASP A 95 -16.96 1.85 -6.13
CA ASP A 95 -17.06 0.55 -6.79
C ASP A 95 -18.09 -0.36 -6.09
N CYS A 96 -18.11 -0.40 -4.76
CA CYS A 96 -19.12 -1.12 -3.98
C CYS A 96 -20.54 -0.56 -4.18
N ASP A 97 -20.70 0.77 -4.17
CA ASP A 97 -21.99 1.44 -4.42
C ASP A 97 -22.53 1.10 -5.82
N LYS A 98 -21.65 1.10 -6.83
CA LYS A 98 -22.00 0.73 -8.20
C LYS A 98 -22.44 -0.74 -8.29
N PHE A 99 -21.68 -1.64 -7.67
CA PHE A 99 -22.02 -3.06 -7.61
C PHE A 99 -23.38 -3.32 -6.95
N LEU A 100 -23.66 -2.66 -5.82
CA LEU A 100 -24.94 -2.78 -5.12
C LEU A 100 -26.11 -2.31 -6.02
N LYS A 101 -25.97 -1.17 -6.70
CA LYS A 101 -27.00 -0.65 -7.63
C LYS A 101 -27.29 -1.64 -8.75
N GLU A 102 -26.25 -2.21 -9.36
CA GLU A 102 -26.41 -3.24 -10.40
C GLU A 102 -27.10 -4.50 -9.86
N TYR A 103 -26.74 -4.93 -8.65
CA TYR A 103 -27.36 -6.08 -7.98
C TYR A 103 -28.86 -5.87 -7.72
N VAL A 104 -29.23 -4.70 -7.19
CA VAL A 104 -30.64 -4.34 -6.92
C VAL A 104 -31.44 -4.27 -8.23
N LEU A 105 -30.93 -3.60 -9.27
CA LEU A 105 -31.58 -3.54 -10.58
C LEU A 105 -31.81 -4.93 -11.20
N LYS A 106 -30.81 -5.82 -11.10
CA LYS A 106 -30.93 -7.22 -11.58
C LYS A 106 -31.93 -8.04 -10.75
N THR A 107 -32.11 -7.72 -9.48
CA THR A 107 -33.08 -8.40 -8.60
C THR A 107 -34.50 -7.92 -8.86
N LEU A 108 -34.69 -6.61 -9.11
CA LEU A 108 -35.99 -6.02 -9.44
C LEU A 108 -36.51 -6.44 -10.82
N ASN A 109 -35.62 -6.68 -11.79
CA ASN A 109 -35.98 -7.11 -13.14
C ASN A 109 -36.23 -8.63 -13.27
N LYS A 110 -36.17 -9.40 -12.17
CA LYS A 110 -36.47 -10.85 -12.16
C LYS A 110 -37.86 -11.12 -11.59
N ASN A 111 -38.88 -10.74 -12.35
CA ASN A 111 -40.16 -11.46 -12.42
C ASN A 111 -40.22 -12.16 -13.78
N GLU A 112 -39.41 -13.21 -13.95
CA GLU A 112 -39.72 -14.41 -14.75
C GLU A 112 -38.61 -15.45 -14.54
N GLU A 113 -39.04 -16.70 -14.43
CA GLU A 113 -38.42 -17.76 -13.64
C GLU A 113 -37.14 -18.40 -14.22
N LYS A 114 -36.41 -19.06 -13.30
CA LYS A 114 -35.71 -20.35 -13.49
C LYS A 114 -34.80 -20.48 -14.71
N LYS A 115 -33.59 -19.93 -14.63
CA LYS A 115 -32.40 -20.55 -15.24
C LYS A 115 -31.07 -19.99 -14.71
N TRP A 116 -30.79 -20.24 -13.44
CA TRP A 116 -29.44 -20.66 -13.07
C TRP A 116 -29.50 -21.33 -11.69
N GLY A 117 -29.35 -22.66 -11.67
CA GLY A 117 -28.77 -23.31 -10.50
C GLY A 117 -27.37 -22.76 -10.31
N CYS A 118 -26.95 -22.59 -9.05
CA CYS A 118 -25.59 -22.31 -8.58
C CYS A 118 -24.54 -22.31 -9.70
N GLY A 119 -24.57 -21.25 -10.50
CA GLY A 119 -23.95 -21.25 -11.82
C GLY A 119 -22.75 -20.37 -11.68
N ARG A 120 -21.67 -20.95 -11.13
CA ARG A 120 -20.32 -20.39 -11.05
C ARG A 120 -20.30 -18.86 -11.25
N LEU A 121 -20.75 -18.09 -10.25
CA LEU A 121 -19.83 -17.04 -9.79
C LEU A 121 -18.60 -17.87 -9.50
N GLY A 122 -17.59 -17.76 -10.37
CA GLY A 122 -16.42 -18.61 -10.28
C GLY A 122 -16.11 -18.73 -8.81
N GLN A 123 -15.94 -19.96 -8.30
CA GLN A 123 -14.92 -20.10 -7.29
C GLN A 123 -13.77 -19.30 -7.88
N LEU A 124 -13.55 -18.09 -7.36
CA LEU A 124 -12.29 -17.45 -7.54
C LEU A 124 -11.41 -18.50 -6.89
N ASN A 125 -10.80 -19.35 -7.72
CA ASN A 125 -9.52 -19.90 -7.41
C ASN A 125 -8.67 -18.65 -7.22
N ARG A 126 -8.78 -18.05 -6.03
CA ARG A 126 -7.77 -17.17 -5.52
C ARG A 126 -6.66 -18.16 -5.21
N ASP A 127 -5.90 -18.52 -6.24
CA ASP A 127 -4.46 -18.49 -6.06
C ASP A 127 -4.22 -17.08 -5.51
N GLU A 128 -4.20 -16.98 -4.17
CA GLU A 128 -4.03 -15.70 -3.49
C GLU A 128 -2.75 -15.13 -4.08
N LYS A 129 -2.88 -14.03 -4.83
CA LYS A 129 -1.73 -13.37 -5.46
C LYS A 129 -0.91 -12.78 -4.32
N LEU A 130 0.00 -13.60 -3.81
CA LEU A 130 0.91 -13.27 -2.73
C LEU A 130 2.05 -12.45 -3.32
N LEU A 131 2.16 -11.21 -2.87
CA LEU A 131 3.31 -10.37 -3.11
C LEU A 131 4.13 -10.30 -1.83
N SER A 132 5.35 -10.80 -1.88
CA SER A 132 6.33 -10.66 -0.81
C SER A 132 7.29 -9.53 -1.13
N VAL A 133 7.27 -8.49 -0.30
CA VAL A 133 8.04 -7.26 -0.45
C VAL A 133 8.99 -7.08 0.73
N LEU A 134 10.21 -6.64 0.48
CA LEU A 134 11.13 -6.15 1.50
C LEU A 134 11.27 -4.64 1.39
N VAL A 135 11.10 -3.92 2.51
CA VAL A 135 11.35 -2.48 2.60
C VAL A 135 12.65 -2.23 3.34
N VAL A 136 13.58 -1.51 2.72
CA VAL A 136 14.88 -1.12 3.28
C VAL A 136 14.90 0.39 3.54
N GLU A 137 14.85 0.79 4.81
CA GLU A 137 14.61 2.18 5.28
C GLU A 137 15.27 2.37 6.67
N ASP A 138 16.06 3.42 6.98
CA ASP A 138 16.66 3.60 8.34
C ASP A 138 15.60 4.05 9.29
N ASP A 139 14.80 5.01 8.83
CA ASP A 139 13.89 5.70 9.68
C ASP A 139 12.87 4.66 10.16
N SER A 140 13.01 4.29 11.43
CA SER A 140 12.22 3.21 12.01
C SER A 140 10.73 3.51 11.99
N TYR A 141 10.36 4.79 11.95
CA TYR A 141 8.99 5.23 11.83
C TYR A 141 8.52 5.07 10.38
N LEU A 142 9.23 5.62 9.38
CA LEU A 142 8.89 5.45 7.96
C LEU A 142 8.86 3.97 7.55
N ARG A 143 9.83 3.17 8.00
CA ARG A 143 9.88 1.72 7.75
C ARG A 143 8.62 1.00 8.25
N ASN A 144 8.16 1.35 9.45
CA ASN A 144 6.94 0.75 10.02
C ASN A 144 5.68 1.26 9.34
N LEU A 145 5.65 2.54 8.96
CA LEU A 145 4.55 3.16 8.23
C LEU A 145 4.38 2.49 6.86
N TYR A 146 5.45 2.44 6.04
CA TYR A 146 5.43 1.77 4.74
C TYR A 146 4.98 0.31 4.84
N ARG A 147 5.42 -0.42 5.87
CA ARG A 147 4.95 -1.79 6.13
C ARG A 147 3.43 -1.88 6.30
N ARG A 148 2.84 -0.95 7.05
CA ARG A 148 1.38 -0.92 7.27
C ARG A 148 0.65 -0.50 5.99
N LEU A 149 1.19 0.51 5.29
CA LEU A 149 0.62 1.04 4.06
C LEU A 149 0.56 -0.01 2.96
N LEU A 150 1.67 -0.69 2.67
CA LEU A 150 1.72 -1.74 1.65
C LEU A 150 0.71 -2.86 1.93
N LYS A 151 0.48 -3.21 3.21
CA LYS A 151 -0.55 -4.19 3.59
C LYS A 151 -1.97 -3.70 3.28
N VAL A 152 -2.27 -2.45 3.62
CA VAL A 152 -3.57 -1.82 3.33
C VAL A 152 -3.77 -1.69 1.83
N SER A 153 -2.77 -1.23 1.08
CA SER A 153 -2.86 -1.07 -0.37
C SER A 153 -2.98 -2.41 -1.07
N GLY A 154 -2.26 -3.45 -0.62
CA GLY A 154 -2.44 -4.82 -1.11
C GLY A 154 -3.89 -5.27 -0.95
N PHE A 155 -4.48 -5.05 0.24
CA PHE A 155 -5.87 -5.35 0.48
C PHE A 155 -6.84 -4.59 -0.45
N LEU A 156 -6.67 -3.28 -0.61
CA LEU A 156 -7.54 -2.46 -1.46
C LEU A 156 -7.51 -2.90 -2.92
N ASN A 157 -6.39 -3.49 -3.36
CA ASN A 157 -6.18 -4.00 -4.71
C ASN A 157 -6.31 -5.53 -4.83
N ASP A 158 -6.86 -6.20 -3.82
CA ASP A 158 -7.15 -7.64 -3.80
C ASP A 158 -5.90 -8.55 -3.92
N PHE A 159 -4.77 -8.12 -3.37
CA PHE A 159 -3.52 -8.87 -3.21
C PHE A 159 -3.23 -9.20 -1.75
N GLN A 160 -2.67 -10.38 -1.49
CA GLN A 160 -2.08 -10.67 -0.18
C GLN A 160 -0.66 -10.09 -0.14
N MET A 161 -0.41 -9.19 0.81
CA MET A 161 0.89 -8.53 0.94
C MET A 161 1.65 -9.07 2.14
N LYS A 162 2.76 -9.75 1.90
CA LYS A 162 3.75 -10.07 2.93
C LYS A 162 4.85 -9.01 2.87
N VAL A 163 5.04 -8.28 3.97
CA VAL A 163 6.03 -7.19 4.01
C VAL A 163 7.05 -7.45 5.10
N GLU A 164 8.27 -7.72 4.67
CA GLU A 164 9.46 -7.77 5.50
C GLU A 164 10.13 -6.37 5.56
N ILE A 165 10.92 -6.14 6.60
CA ILE A 165 11.56 -4.85 6.84
C ILE A 165 13.05 -5.04 7.18
N ALA A 166 13.88 -4.11 6.72
CA ALA A 166 15.31 -4.04 7.05
C ALA A 166 15.72 -2.57 7.23
N ALA A 167 16.64 -2.31 8.16
CA ALA A 167 17.16 -0.97 8.40
C ALA A 167 18.29 -0.57 7.44
N ASN A 168 18.92 -1.53 6.75
CA ASN A 168 20.12 -1.35 5.91
C ASN A 168 20.32 -2.56 5.00
N GLY A 169 21.32 -2.49 4.09
CA GLY A 169 21.62 -3.58 3.15
C GLY A 169 22.03 -4.89 3.83
N LYS A 170 22.73 -4.83 4.98
CA LYS A 170 23.11 -6.04 5.73
C LYS A 170 21.89 -6.79 6.27
N GLU A 171 20.96 -6.08 6.91
CA GLU A 171 19.70 -6.69 7.36
C GLU A 171 18.87 -7.20 6.18
N ALA A 172 18.92 -6.53 5.03
CA ALA A 172 18.24 -7.01 3.82
C ALA A 172 18.82 -8.36 3.35
N VAL A 173 20.14 -8.51 3.38
CA VAL A 173 20.83 -9.78 3.12
C VAL A 173 20.43 -10.85 4.13
N ASP A 174 20.40 -10.51 5.44
CA ASP A 174 20.00 -11.47 6.48
C ASP A 174 18.57 -12.00 6.25
N VAL A 175 17.64 -11.14 5.85
CA VAL A 175 16.25 -11.53 5.50
C VAL A 175 16.22 -12.48 4.29
N LEU A 176 17.00 -12.19 3.25
CA LEU A 176 17.10 -13.03 2.05
C LEU A 176 17.72 -14.39 2.35
N CYS A 177 18.81 -14.42 3.13
CA CYS A 177 19.47 -15.65 3.57
C CYS A 177 18.57 -16.51 4.48
N GLY A 178 17.57 -15.92 5.13
CA GLY A 178 16.53 -16.64 5.87
C GLY A 178 15.61 -17.52 5.02
N GLY A 179 15.81 -17.59 3.69
CA GLY A 179 15.02 -18.41 2.78
C GLY A 179 13.69 -17.77 2.36
N VAL A 180 13.54 -16.45 2.55
CA VAL A 180 12.35 -15.72 2.15
C VAL A 180 12.40 -15.47 0.64
N SER A 181 11.48 -16.09 -0.10
CA SER A 181 11.28 -15.77 -1.53
C SER A 181 10.64 -14.39 -1.65
N LEU A 182 11.40 -13.39 -2.11
CA LEU A 182 10.92 -12.04 -2.32
C LEU A 182 10.61 -11.79 -3.80
N ASN A 183 9.49 -11.12 -4.07
CA ASN A 183 9.16 -10.66 -5.41
C ASN A 183 9.80 -9.29 -5.69
N LEU A 184 9.88 -8.45 -4.64
CA LEU A 184 10.29 -7.06 -4.75
C LEU A 184 11.06 -6.60 -3.50
N ILE A 185 12.12 -5.84 -3.72
CA ILE A 185 12.87 -5.10 -2.72
C ILE A 185 12.70 -3.62 -3.04
N ILE A 186 12.23 -2.85 -2.06
CA ILE A 186 12.04 -1.39 -2.16
C ILE A 186 13.05 -0.75 -1.21
N MET A 187 13.90 0.11 -1.73
CA MET A 187 15.07 0.61 -1.00
C MET A 187 15.15 2.12 -1.03
N ASP A 188 15.26 2.75 0.14
CA ASP A 188 15.51 4.19 0.22
C ASP A 188 16.93 4.50 -0.24
N MET A 189 17.02 5.36 -1.26
CA MET A 189 18.27 5.77 -1.87
C MET A 189 18.85 7.04 -1.24
N ASP A 190 18.06 7.78 -0.45
CA ASP A 190 18.52 9.00 0.24
C ASP A 190 19.34 8.68 1.50
N ARG A 191 19.27 7.42 1.94
CA ARG A 191 19.82 6.93 3.21
C ARG A 191 21.32 6.98 3.33
N SER A 192 22.02 6.69 2.24
CA SER A 192 23.43 6.34 2.33
C SER A 192 24.15 6.60 1.02
N THR A 193 25.38 7.12 1.15
CA THR A 193 26.36 7.14 0.06
C THR A 193 26.69 5.73 -0.45
N CYS A 194 26.42 4.69 0.34
CA CYS A 194 26.70 3.29 0.05
C CYS A 194 25.52 2.53 -0.57
N ALA A 195 24.36 3.15 -0.82
CA ALA A 195 23.21 2.45 -1.41
C ALA A 195 23.56 1.76 -2.75
N LEU A 196 24.50 2.34 -3.51
CA LEU A 196 25.02 1.76 -4.75
C LEU A 196 25.80 0.45 -4.50
N GLU A 197 26.60 0.43 -3.45
CA GLU A 197 27.42 -0.73 -3.06
C GLU A 197 26.51 -1.86 -2.55
N GLU A 198 25.52 -1.52 -1.73
CA GLU A 198 24.53 -2.47 -1.22
C GLU A 198 23.74 -3.14 -2.35
N ILE A 199 23.34 -2.40 -3.40
CA ILE A 199 22.68 -2.99 -4.58
C ILE A 199 23.60 -4.00 -5.28
N ARG A 200 24.88 -3.64 -5.46
CA ARG A 200 25.86 -4.53 -6.10
C ARG A 200 26.11 -5.79 -5.27
N GLU A 201 26.18 -5.66 -3.95
CA GLU A 201 26.32 -6.80 -3.03
C GLU A 201 25.12 -7.74 -3.11
N LEU A 202 23.89 -7.19 -3.08
CA LEU A 202 22.66 -7.97 -3.26
C LEU A 202 22.69 -8.76 -4.59
N ARG A 203 23.10 -8.12 -5.69
CA ARG A 203 23.24 -8.80 -6.99
C ARG A 203 24.36 -9.83 -7.02
N ALA A 204 25.50 -9.56 -6.40
CA ALA A 204 26.62 -10.50 -6.30
C ALA A 204 26.25 -11.76 -5.49
N LEU A 205 25.31 -11.64 -4.55
CA LEU A 205 24.73 -12.75 -3.79
C LEU A 205 23.67 -13.54 -4.57
N GLY A 206 23.39 -13.17 -5.83
CA GLY A 206 22.46 -13.88 -6.70
C GLY A 206 20.99 -13.52 -6.45
N VAL A 207 20.70 -12.37 -5.84
CA VAL A 207 19.31 -11.90 -5.70
C VAL A 207 18.75 -11.59 -7.08
N GLU A 208 17.72 -12.32 -7.50
CA GLU A 208 17.01 -12.12 -8.77
C GLU A 208 15.74 -11.27 -8.62
N SER A 209 15.27 -11.05 -7.40
CA SER A 209 14.10 -10.21 -7.11
C SER A 209 14.25 -8.81 -7.70
N ASN A 210 13.15 -8.19 -8.09
CA ASN A 210 13.20 -6.80 -8.53
C ASN A 210 13.69 -5.91 -7.38
N ILE A 211 14.61 -4.99 -7.65
CA ILE A 211 15.06 -3.96 -6.70
C ILE A 211 14.64 -2.61 -7.25
N ILE A 212 13.84 -1.88 -6.48
CA ILE A 212 13.37 -0.54 -6.81
C ILE A 212 13.93 0.44 -5.80
N GLY A 213 14.51 1.52 -6.30
CA GLY A 213 14.94 2.64 -5.47
C GLY A 213 13.83 3.67 -5.29
N TYR A 214 13.74 4.30 -4.13
CA TYR A 214 12.95 5.52 -3.99
C TYR A 214 13.78 6.64 -3.36
N THR A 215 13.57 7.88 -3.80
CA THR A 215 14.41 9.03 -3.44
C THR A 215 13.60 10.32 -3.39
N SER A 216 14.01 11.27 -2.55
CA SER A 216 13.52 12.65 -2.54
C SER A 216 14.13 13.51 -3.64
N SER A 217 15.22 13.05 -4.27
CA SER A 217 15.84 13.76 -5.39
C SER A 217 14.90 13.74 -6.59
N THR A 218 14.75 14.89 -7.24
CA THR A 218 13.98 15.00 -8.47
C THR A 218 14.72 14.31 -9.61
N ALA A 219 13.99 13.94 -10.66
CA ALA A 219 14.48 13.22 -11.84
C ALA A 219 15.58 13.92 -12.67
N GLU A 220 16.18 14.99 -12.15
CA GLU A 220 17.09 15.90 -12.83
C GLU A 220 18.58 15.53 -12.68
N ALA A 221 18.91 14.35 -12.11
CA ALA A 221 20.26 13.79 -12.08
C ALA A 221 20.39 12.51 -12.93
N PRO A 222 20.38 12.59 -14.28
CA PRO A 222 20.43 11.43 -15.18
C PRO A 222 21.62 10.51 -14.94
N ASP A 223 22.78 11.07 -14.61
CA ASP A 223 24.02 10.30 -14.40
C ASP A 223 23.93 9.43 -13.14
N GLN A 224 23.27 9.92 -12.09
CA GLN A 224 23.06 9.17 -10.86
C GLN A 224 22.09 8.01 -11.09
N GLN A 225 21.00 8.25 -11.82
CA GLN A 225 20.05 7.19 -12.19
C GLN A 225 20.72 6.09 -13.00
N LYS A 226 21.50 6.47 -14.01
CA LYS A 226 22.23 5.51 -14.85
C LYS A 226 23.17 4.64 -14.00
N THR A 227 23.89 5.25 -13.07
CA THR A 227 24.81 4.54 -12.18
C THR A 227 24.10 3.49 -11.32
N PHE A 228 22.91 3.80 -10.79
CA PHE A 228 22.11 2.84 -10.03
C PHE A 228 21.52 1.72 -10.88
N MET A 229 21.04 2.03 -12.09
CA MET A 229 20.55 1.02 -13.02
C MET A 229 21.68 0.07 -13.46
N GLU A 230 22.89 0.59 -13.71
CA GLU A 230 24.10 -0.20 -14.01
C GLU A 230 24.54 -1.08 -12.84
N ALA A 231 24.26 -0.69 -11.60
CA ALA A 231 24.48 -1.52 -10.41
C ALA A 231 23.46 -2.68 -10.28
N GLY A 232 22.37 -2.67 -11.06
CA GLY A 232 21.37 -3.72 -11.10
C GLY A 232 20.01 -3.35 -10.50
N LEU A 233 19.72 -2.04 -10.38
CA LEU A 233 18.38 -1.55 -10.05
C LEU A 233 17.41 -1.78 -11.22
N ASN A 234 16.15 -2.13 -10.94
CA ASN A 234 15.13 -2.38 -11.96
C ASN A 234 14.23 -1.16 -12.22
N GLY A 235 14.22 -0.20 -11.31
CA GLY A 235 13.43 1.02 -11.44
C GLY A 235 13.66 1.96 -10.27
N TRP A 236 13.22 3.20 -10.41
CA TRP A 236 13.34 4.20 -9.36
C TRP A 236 12.11 5.11 -9.34
N PHE A 237 11.74 5.58 -8.15
CA PHE A 237 10.56 6.42 -7.96
C PHE A 237 10.84 7.58 -7.02
N GLN A 238 10.09 8.66 -7.19
CA GLN A 238 10.15 9.77 -6.27
C GLN A 238 9.34 9.46 -5.01
N LYS A 239 9.84 9.88 -3.85
CA LYS A 239 9.06 9.91 -2.61
C LYS A 239 7.78 10.75 -2.78
N PRO A 240 6.67 10.39 -2.11
CA PRO A 240 6.54 9.33 -1.10
C PRO A 240 6.30 7.92 -1.66
N MET A 241 6.45 6.88 -0.83
CA MET A 241 6.13 5.51 -1.24
C MET A 241 4.61 5.32 -1.40
N THR A 242 4.13 5.22 -2.65
CA THR A 242 2.72 4.92 -2.97
C THR A 242 2.57 3.54 -3.61
N PHE A 243 1.35 3.02 -3.69
CA PHE A 243 1.09 1.73 -4.36
C PHE A 243 1.39 1.79 -5.88
N GLU A 244 1.43 2.98 -6.47
CA GLU A 244 1.80 3.16 -7.87
C GLU A 244 3.26 2.73 -8.14
N ILE A 245 4.12 2.78 -7.13
CA ILE A 245 5.51 2.28 -7.21
C ILE A 245 5.54 0.78 -7.46
N ILE A 246 4.61 0.03 -6.84
CA ILE A 246 4.59 -1.43 -6.94
C ILE A 246 3.74 -1.91 -8.11
N SER A 247 2.74 -1.13 -8.54
CA SER A 247 1.79 -1.49 -9.61
C SER A 247 2.44 -2.03 -10.90
N PRO A 248 3.52 -1.42 -11.46
CA PRO A 248 4.20 -1.96 -12.64
C PRO A 248 4.76 -3.37 -12.46
N PHE A 249 5.07 -3.75 -11.22
CA PHE A 249 5.68 -5.03 -10.86
C PHE A 249 4.64 -6.09 -10.46
N LEU A 250 3.37 -5.69 -10.32
CA LEU A 250 2.26 -6.61 -10.03
C LEU A 250 1.78 -7.37 -11.27
N SER A 251 1.82 -6.74 -12.45
CA SER A 251 1.33 -7.35 -13.70
C SER A 251 2.11 -8.61 -14.09
N ASN A 252 3.43 -8.61 -13.85
CA ASN A 252 4.33 -9.74 -14.09
C ASN A 252 4.03 -10.98 -13.23
N LEU A 253 3.34 -10.81 -12.10
CA LEU A 253 2.94 -11.92 -11.21
C LEU A 253 1.61 -12.56 -11.62
N THR A 254 0.89 -11.94 -12.56
CA THR A 254 -0.43 -12.40 -13.01
C THR A 254 -0.40 -13.10 -14.38
N ASN A 255 0.75 -13.08 -15.06
CA ASN A 255 0.95 -13.62 -16.40
C ASN A 255 1.68 -14.99 -16.42
N ASN A 256 1.99 -15.57 -15.25
CA ASN A 256 2.59 -16.90 -15.15
C ASN A 256 1.51 -17.98 -14.86
N ASN A 257 0.42 -17.97 -15.63
CA ASN A 257 -0.55 -19.07 -15.71
C ASN A 257 -0.49 -19.72 -17.10
#